data_AF-A0A4R4WG15-F1
#
_entry.id   AF-A0A4R4WG15-F1
#
_cell.length_a   1.000
_cell.length_b   1.000
_cell.length_c   1.000
_cell.angle_alpha   90.00
_cell.angle_beta   90.00
_cell.angle_gamma   90.00
#
_symmetry.space_group_name_H-M   'P 1'
#
loop_
_entity.id
_entity.type
_entity.pdbx_description
1 polymer ?
#
loop_
_entity_poly.entity_id
_entity_poly.type
_entity_poly.pdbx_seq_one_letter_code
_entity_poly.pdbx_strand_id
1 'polypeptide(L)'
;MTIIEEWTGRHAHALRTALRMTNESFAYHLNVAPRTVAKWRERPEMVPSKQLQQALDNSLRQAPPDARIRFAANLGLDEPQIVLDHDVLSQLNEALGGLARAVARLESGEPERSPAH
;
A
#
# COMPACT_ATOMS: atom_id res chain seq x y z
N MET A 1 -1.39 -4.74 11.61
CA MET A 1 -0.19 -5.57 11.88
C MET A 1 0.05 -6.41 10.65
N THR A 2 1.15 -6.20 9.94
CA THR A 2 1.48 -6.95 8.71
C THR A 2 1.92 -8.36 9.10
N ILE A 3 1.15 -9.37 8.70
CA ILE A 3 1.48 -10.79 8.91
C ILE A 3 1.98 -11.33 7.58
N ILE A 4 3.16 -11.94 7.58
CA ILE A 4 3.73 -12.61 6.42
C ILE A 4 3.53 -14.10 6.63
N GLU A 5 2.67 -14.74 5.82
CA GLU A 5 2.39 -16.18 5.96
C GLU A 5 3.60 -17.05 5.61
N GLU A 6 4.36 -16.64 4.59
CA GLU A 6 5.60 -17.30 4.20
C GLU A 6 6.68 -16.27 3.84
N TRP A 7 7.82 -16.36 4.50
CA TRP A 7 8.97 -15.52 4.17
C TRP A 7 9.61 -16.00 2.87
N THR A 8 9.93 -15.03 2.01
CA THR A 8 10.71 -15.25 0.78
C THR A 8 11.93 -14.34 0.80
N GLY A 9 12.89 -14.58 -0.09
CA GLY A 9 14.05 -13.71 -0.28
C GLY A 9 13.65 -12.26 -0.56
N ARG A 10 12.54 -12.04 -1.26
CA ARG A 10 11.92 -10.72 -1.48
C ARG A 10 11.49 -10.09 -0.16
N HIS A 11 10.78 -10.82 0.69
CA HIS A 11 10.34 -10.34 2.01
C HIS A 11 11.55 -10.00 2.90
N ALA A 12 12.56 -10.88 2.94
CA ALA A 12 13.77 -10.64 3.72
C ALA A 12 14.57 -9.42 3.23
N HIS A 13 14.66 -9.23 1.90
CA HIS A 13 15.30 -8.06 1.31
C HIS A 13 14.55 -6.77 1.64
N ALA A 14 13.21 -6.78 1.56
CA ALA A 14 12.37 -5.65 1.93
C ALA A 14 12.53 -5.28 3.40
N LEU A 15 12.60 -6.26 4.31
CA LEU A 15 12.83 -6.03 5.74
C LEU A 15 14.19 -5.40 6.01
N ARG A 16 15.26 -5.92 5.41
CA ARG A 16 16.61 -5.35 5.52
C ARG A 16 16.63 -3.89 5.09
N THR A 17 16.03 -3.59 3.94
CA THR A 17 15.96 -2.23 3.39
C THR A 17 15.13 -1.32 4.29
N ALA A 18 14.01 -1.81 4.84
CA ALA A 18 13.17 -1.06 5.76
C ALA A 18 13.88 -0.74 7.09
N LEU A 19 14.71 -1.66 7.59
CA LEU A 19 15.59 -1.47 8.75
C LEU A 19 16.84 -0.63 8.44
N ARG A 20 17.07 -0.27 7.17
CA ARG A 20 18.26 0.47 6.70
C ARG A 20 19.58 -0.21 7.07
N MET A 21 19.59 -1.54 7.09
CA MET A 21 20.78 -2.33 7.43
C MET A 21 21.58 -2.72 6.17
N THR A 22 22.90 -2.84 6.30
CA THR A 22 23.73 -3.50 5.29
C THR A 22 23.46 -5.01 5.27
N ASN A 23 23.94 -5.71 4.24
CA ASN A 23 23.81 -7.17 4.19
C ASN A 23 24.53 -7.85 5.37
N GLU A 24 25.68 -7.31 5.78
CA GLU A 24 26.51 -7.85 6.86
C GLU A 24 25.84 -7.65 8.22
N SER A 25 25.37 -6.43 8.50
CA SER A 25 24.67 -6.14 9.76
C SER A 25 23.38 -6.93 9.89
N PHE A 26 22.65 -7.13 8.79
CA PHE A 26 21.43 -7.92 8.78
C PHE A 26 21.71 -9.42 8.94
N ALA A 27 22.77 -9.92 8.32
CA ALA A 27 23.21 -11.30 8.48
C ALA A 27 23.62 -11.57 9.94
N TYR A 28 24.36 -10.65 10.56
CA TYR A 28 24.69 -10.72 11.99
C TYR A 28 23.42 -10.70 12.87
N HIS A 29 22.48 -9.80 12.57
CA HIS A 29 21.22 -9.71 13.31
C HIS A 29 20.39 -11.01 13.26
N LEU A 30 20.39 -11.70 12.12
CA LEU A 30 19.70 -12.98 11.94
C LEU A 30 20.55 -14.21 12.29
N ASN A 31 21.79 -14.01 12.73
CA ASN A 31 22.78 -15.05 13.00
C ASN A 31 23.00 -16.01 11.81
N VAL A 32 23.19 -15.45 10.61
CA VAL A 32 23.50 -16.19 9.37
C VAL A 32 24.73 -15.65 8.68
N ALA A 33 25.26 -16.42 7.73
CA ALA A 33 26.32 -15.95 6.85
C ALA A 33 25.81 -14.82 5.92
N PRO A 34 26.61 -13.77 5.66
CA PRO A 34 26.26 -12.70 4.71
C PRO A 34 25.91 -13.21 3.30
N ARG A 35 26.50 -14.35 2.91
CA ARG A 35 26.24 -15.03 1.64
C ARG A 35 24.78 -15.49 1.50
N THR A 36 24.13 -15.84 2.61
CA THR A 36 22.70 -16.21 2.64
C THR A 36 21.83 -15.00 2.29
N VAL A 37 22.14 -13.83 2.86
CA VAL A 37 21.42 -12.58 2.58
C VAL A 37 21.64 -12.12 1.14
N ALA A 38 22.86 -12.28 0.61
CA ALA A 38 23.16 -12.02 -0.79
C ALA A 38 22.34 -12.93 -1.72
N LYS A 39 22.25 -14.23 -1.39
CA LYS A 39 21.49 -15.23 -2.15
C LYS A 39 19.99 -14.89 -2.23
N TRP A 40 19.42 -14.34 -1.16
CA TRP A 40 18.01 -13.88 -1.17
C TRP A 40 17.75 -12.73 -2.15
N ARG A 41 18.75 -11.87 -2.37
CA ARG A 41 18.66 -10.81 -3.38
C ARG A 41 18.73 -11.37 -4.80
N GLU A 42 19.58 -12.38 -5.02
CA GLU A 42 19.72 -13.06 -6.31
C GLU A 42 18.51 -13.94 -6.64
N ARG A 43 17.87 -14.50 -5.60
CA ARG A 43 16.75 -15.45 -5.71
C ARG A 43 15.60 -15.00 -4.81
N PRO A 44 14.81 -13.99 -5.24
CA PRO A 44 13.76 -13.40 -4.41
C PRO A 44 12.63 -14.38 -4.06
N GLU A 45 12.39 -15.39 -4.87
CA GLU A 45 11.43 -16.48 -4.64
C GLU A 45 11.92 -17.56 -3.66
N MET A 46 13.18 -17.50 -3.22
CA MET A 46 13.71 -18.49 -2.29
C MET A 46 13.00 -18.40 -0.94
N VAL A 47 12.48 -19.53 -0.47
CA VAL A 47 11.91 -19.67 0.87
C VAL A 47 13.03 -20.01 1.88
N PRO A 48 13.26 -19.19 2.93
CA PRO A 48 14.18 -19.52 4.00
C PRO A 48 13.73 -20.72 4.83
N SER A 49 14.67 -21.37 5.52
CA SER A 49 14.36 -22.46 6.46
C SER A 49 13.44 -21.98 7.59
N LYS A 50 12.69 -22.90 8.22
CA LYS A 50 11.76 -22.56 9.32
C LYS A 50 12.39 -21.73 10.44
N GLN A 51 13.64 -22.05 10.82
CA GLN A 51 14.39 -21.28 11.82
C GLN A 51 14.60 -19.83 11.39
N LEU A 52 14.88 -19.60 10.10
CA LEU A 52 15.08 -18.25 9.57
C LEU A 52 13.76 -17.49 9.42
N GLN A 53 12.66 -18.17 9.09
CA GLN A 53 11.35 -17.54 9.10
C GLN A 53 10.99 -17.02 10.49
N GLN A 54 11.22 -17.83 11.54
CA GLN A 54 11.03 -17.39 12.93
C GLN A 54 11.93 -16.22 13.33
N ALA A 55 13.19 -16.23 12.89
CA ALA A 55 14.11 -15.12 13.12
C ALA A 55 13.63 -13.82 12.45
N LEU A 56 13.20 -13.91 11.18
CA LEU A 56 12.64 -12.78 10.43
C LEU A 56 11.34 -12.24 11.04
N ASP A 57 10.44 -13.12 11.51
CA ASP A 57 9.23 -12.73 12.25
C ASP A 57 9.56 -11.99 13.54
N ASN A 58 10.58 -12.43 14.26
CA ASN A 58 11.02 -11.75 15.47
C ASN A 58 11.63 -10.38 15.12
N SER A 59 12.48 -10.30 14.10
CA SER A 59 13.04 -9.04 13.60
C SER A 59 11.94 -8.06 13.17
N LEU A 60 10.89 -8.51 12.47
CA LEU A 60 9.76 -7.66 12.07
C LEU A 60 8.89 -7.23 13.27
N ARG A 61 8.78 -8.06 14.31
CA ARG A 61 8.09 -7.69 15.56
C ARG A 61 8.87 -6.66 16.37
N GLN A 62 10.20 -6.74 16.38
CA GLN A 62 11.09 -5.81 17.08
C GLN A 62 11.39 -4.54 16.29
N ALA A 63 11.04 -4.51 14.99
CA ALA A 63 11.28 -3.36 14.13
C ALA A 63 10.53 -2.10 14.63
N PRO A 64 11.16 -0.92 14.60
CA PRO A 64 10.49 0.35 14.92
C PRO A 64 9.25 0.58 14.05
N PRO A 65 8.24 1.32 14.53
CA PRO A 65 7.01 1.59 13.77
C PRO A 65 7.28 2.10 12.35
N ASP A 66 8.20 3.05 12.18
CA ASP A 66 8.56 3.59 10.86
C ASP A 66 9.17 2.54 9.92
N ALA A 67 9.90 1.57 10.47
CA ALA A 67 10.46 0.47 9.68
C ALA A 67 9.36 -0.49 9.24
N ARG A 68 8.33 -0.73 10.05
CA ARG A 68 7.19 -1.57 9.66
C ARG A 68 6.37 -0.94 8.54
N ILE A 69 6.19 0.38 8.57
CA ILE A 69 5.55 1.15 7.47
C ILE A 69 6.37 1.04 6.19
N ARG A 70 7.68 1.31 6.25
CA ARG A 70 8.57 1.16 5.09
C ARG A 70 8.57 -0.27 4.54
N PHE A 71 8.51 -1.27 5.42
CA PHE A 71 8.44 -2.67 5.03
C PHE A 71 7.17 -2.97 4.23
N ALA A 72 6.01 -2.53 4.72
CA ALA A 72 4.74 -2.67 4.00
C ALA A 72 4.77 -1.94 2.66
N ALA A 73 5.27 -0.70 2.63
CA ALA A 73 5.42 0.09 1.40
C ALA A 73 6.36 -0.58 0.38
N ASN A 74 7.51 -1.12 0.83
CA ASN A 74 8.45 -1.85 -0.03
C ASN A 74 7.85 -3.12 -0.66
N LEU A 75 6.82 -3.69 -0.04
CA LEU A 75 6.11 -4.86 -0.55
C LEU A 75 4.85 -4.50 -1.34
N GLY A 76 4.49 -3.22 -1.45
CA GLY A 76 3.22 -2.80 -2.02
C GLY A 76 2.01 -3.27 -1.21
N LEU A 77 2.20 -3.60 0.07
CA LEU A 77 1.12 -3.95 1.01
C LEU A 77 0.49 -2.70 1.64
N ASP A 78 1.20 -1.58 1.57
CA ASP A 78 0.65 -0.23 1.71
C ASP A 78 0.19 0.21 0.32
N GLU A 79 -0.89 -0.40 -0.19
CA GLU A 79 -1.71 0.39 -1.12
C GLU A 79 -2.28 1.52 -0.27
N PRO A 80 -2.00 2.80 -0.58
CA PRO A 80 -2.76 3.87 0.00
C PRO A 80 -4.19 3.62 -0.45
N GLN A 81 -4.98 3.04 0.44
CA GLN A 81 -6.42 3.03 0.31
C GLN A 81 -6.76 4.52 0.31
N ILE A 82 -6.93 5.10 -0.88
CA ILE A 82 -7.44 6.44 -1.02
C ILE A 82 -8.86 6.32 -0.46
N VAL A 83 -8.98 6.54 0.86
CA VAL A 83 -10.25 6.70 1.52
C VAL A 83 -10.75 8.04 1.05
N LEU A 84 -11.36 8.04 -0.15
CA LEU A 84 -12.17 9.15 -0.59
C LEU A 84 -13.25 9.29 0.48
N ASP A 85 -13.17 10.38 1.24
CA ASP A 85 -14.12 10.66 2.30
C ASP A 85 -15.53 10.48 1.72
N HIS A 86 -16.31 9.59 2.34
CA HIS A 86 -17.64 9.26 1.87
C HIS A 86 -18.52 10.51 1.81
N ASP A 87 -18.28 11.45 2.73
CA ASP A 87 -18.95 12.74 2.75
C ASP A 87 -18.59 13.58 1.52
N VAL A 88 -17.30 13.70 1.19
CA VAL A 88 -16.82 14.43 0.00
C VAL A 88 -17.36 13.80 -1.29
N LEU A 89 -17.41 12.47 -1.37
CA LEU A 89 -18.01 11.76 -2.51
C LEU A 89 -19.52 12.01 -2.63
N SER A 90 -20.23 12.02 -1.51
CA SER A 90 -21.66 12.31 -1.49
C SER A 90 -21.94 13.74 -1.95
N GLN A 91 -21.16 14.71 -1.44
CA GLN A 91 -21.25 16.12 -1.85
C GLN A 91 -20.99 16.30 -3.35
N LEU A 92 -19.99 15.62 -3.91
CA LEU A 92 -19.70 15.67 -5.34
C LEU A 92 -20.87 15.09 -6.17
N ASN A 93 -21.43 13.96 -5.75
CA ASN A 93 -22.54 13.33 -6.45
C ASN A 93 -23.82 14.19 -6.42
N GLU A 94 -24.09 14.86 -5.28
CA GLU A 94 -25.19 15.81 -5.18
C GLU A 94 -24.99 17.03 -6.08
N ALA A 95 -23.77 17.59 -6.10
CA ALA A 95 -23.44 18.72 -6.97
C ALA A 95 -23.63 18.37 -8.45
N LEU A 96 -23.15 17.19 -8.88
CA LEU A 96 -23.34 16.67 -10.24
C LEU A 96 -24.83 16.48 -10.56
N GLY A 97 -25.62 15.95 -9.63
CA GLY A 97 -27.07 15.80 -9.78
C GLY A 97 -27.80 17.15 -9.88
N GLY A 98 -27.34 18.16 -9.14
CA GLY A 98 -27.84 19.53 -9.23
C GLY A 98 -27.58 20.16 -10.59
N LEU A 99 -26.36 19.99 -11.11
CA LEU A 99 -25.99 20.46 -12.46
C LEU A 99 -26.79 19.76 -13.55
N ALA A 100 -26.96 18.44 -13.48
CA ALA A 100 -27.78 17.70 -14.45
C ALA A 100 -29.22 18.22 -14.50
N ARG A 101 -29.82 18.53 -13.35
CA ARG A 101 -31.15 19.13 -13.27
C ARG A 101 -31.19 20.55 -13.82
N ALA A 102 -30.13 21.34 -13.60
CA ALA A 102 -30.04 22.70 -14.15
C ALA A 102 -29.96 22.68 -15.68
N VAL A 103 -29.15 21.77 -16.26
CA VAL A 103 -29.07 21.55 -17.70
C VAL A 103 -30.43 21.11 -18.27
N ALA A 104 -31.10 20.14 -17.63
CA ALA A 104 -32.43 19.71 -18.08
C ALA A 104 -33.47 20.84 -18.07
N ARG A 105 -33.42 21.79 -17.12
CA ARG A 105 -34.29 22.97 -17.13
C ARG A 105 -33.99 23.93 -18.27
N LEU A 106 -32.72 24.08 -18.65
CA LEU A 106 -32.34 24.91 -19.80
C LEU A 106 -32.79 24.26 -21.12
N GLU A 107 -32.73 22.93 -21.20
CA GLU A 107 -33.21 22.18 -22.37
C GLU A 107 -34.75 22.12 -22.46
N SER A 108 -35.45 22.18 -21.32
CA SER A 108 -36.93 22.12 -21.24
C SER A 108 -37.61 23.48 -21.41
N GLY A 109 -36.88 24.55 -21.73
CA GLY A 109 -37.44 25.88 -21.96
C GLY A 109 -38.43 25.91 -23.13
N GLU A 110 -39.73 26.02 -22.80
CA GLU A 110 -40.84 26.24 -23.72
C GLU A 110 -40.64 27.51 -24.58
N PRO A 111 -41.05 27.49 -25.86
CA PRO A 111 -41.07 28.68 -26.71
C PRO A 111 -42.11 29.69 -26.20
N GLU A 112 -41.71 30.95 -26.13
CA GLU A 112 -42.59 32.09 -25.88
C GLU A 112 -43.91 31.99 -26.67
N ARG A 113 -45.02 31.76 -25.99
CA ARG A 113 -46.31 32.25 -26.50
C ARG A 113 -46.42 33.72 -26.14
N SER A 114 -45.93 34.54 -27.06
CA SER A 114 -46.39 35.92 -27.27
C SER A 114 -47.93 35.98 -27.14
N PRO A 115 -48.50 36.81 -26.26
CA PRO A 115 -49.88 37.22 -26.42
C PRO A 115 -49.91 38.26 -27.55
N ALA A 116 -50.24 37.80 -28.76
CA ALA A 116 -50.62 38.67 -29.84
C ALA A 116 -52.09 39.09 -29.66
N HIS A 117 -52.30 40.42 -29.71
CA HIS A 117 -53.54 41.17 -29.85
C HIS A 117 -54.46 41.32 -28.64
#